data_AF-A0A174UPZ6-F1
#
_entry.id   AF-A0A174UPZ6-F1
#
_cell.length_a   1.000
_cell.length_b   1.000
_cell.length_c   1.000
_cell.angle_alpha   90.00
_cell.angle_beta   90.00
_cell.angle_gamma   90.00
#
_symmetry.space_group_name_H-M   'P 1'
#
loop_
_entity.id
_entity.type
_entity.pdbx_description
1 polymer ?
#
loop_
_entity_poly.entity_id
_entity_poly.type
_entity_poly.pdbx_seq_one_letter_code
_entity_poly.pdbx_strand_id
1 'polypeptide(L)'
;MPFFQRPLSKDLNNKRSVTLQVRIPLELRGLPGKRVLSSASIRSLWCVRPLDCLRMGASITVEAALALPLFLFAVMILMMPMVLMNESRKIQSELELVCAEISQYAGVLSDSALERGDYEKGGIPEELMEDLTKTGFRIYAEGKIRSRIRTEKAGHFSLTDSRILEDGETIDLILRYEMYLPFPVFRIKSVPMTARSCRRAWIGRTGGKGNGNSGQAENDELVYVGKSSTRYHRDRNCHYLYNHISVISFADVESVRNSDGRKYKPCARCGSQAGQGSSVYIMPSGESYHSDRNCSSIIAYVRAVPLSEAEYLGPCSYCAE
;
A
#
# COMPACT_ATOMS: atom_id res chain seq x y z
N MET A 1 21.22 21.58 3.49
CA MET A 1 22.08 22.44 2.64
C MET A 1 21.20 23.47 1.94
N PRO A 2 21.26 24.75 2.31
CA PRO A 2 20.68 25.85 1.53
C PRO A 2 21.78 26.59 0.77
N PHE A 3 21.51 27.17 -0.41
CA PHE A 3 22.21 28.28 -1.11
C PHE A 3 21.77 28.17 -2.59
N PHE A 4 20.98 29.07 -3.17
CA PHE A 4 21.25 30.50 -3.36
C PHE A 4 19.94 31.28 -3.62
N GLN A 5 19.71 32.36 -2.87
CA GLN A 5 18.87 33.49 -3.28
C GLN A 5 19.78 34.60 -3.83
N ARG A 6 19.39 35.23 -4.93
CA ARG A 6 20.05 36.42 -5.50
C ARG A 6 19.58 37.69 -4.79
N PRO A 7 20.44 38.68 -4.52
CA PRO A 7 19.98 40.01 -4.14
C PRO A 7 19.85 40.93 -5.36
N LEU A 8 18.81 41.76 -5.29
CA LEU A 8 18.57 42.96 -6.08
C LEU A 8 19.43 44.11 -5.51
N SER A 9 20.09 44.88 -6.37
CA SER A 9 20.53 46.23 -6.03
C SER A 9 20.39 47.16 -7.24
N LYS A 10 19.58 48.20 -7.05
CA LYS A 10 19.61 49.43 -7.86
C LYS A 10 20.71 50.32 -7.29
N ASP A 11 21.44 51.04 -8.14
CA ASP A 11 21.43 52.50 -8.09
C ASP A 11 22.05 53.16 -9.32
N LEU A 12 21.47 54.32 -9.62
CA LEU A 12 21.69 55.18 -10.77
C LEU A 12 23.01 55.95 -10.67
N ASN A 13 23.68 56.18 -11.80
CA ASN A 13 24.27 57.50 -12.00
C ASN A 13 24.39 57.93 -13.48
N ASN A 14 24.25 59.23 -13.64
CA ASN A 14 23.86 60.02 -14.80
C ASN A 14 25.07 60.57 -15.57
N LYS A 15 25.19 60.37 -16.91
CA LYS A 15 25.94 61.27 -17.83
C LYS A 15 25.37 61.27 -19.27
N ARG A 16 25.39 62.47 -19.88
CA ARG A 16 24.75 62.90 -21.14
C ARG A 16 25.50 62.52 -22.43
N SER A 17 24.71 62.30 -23.48
CA SER A 17 24.88 62.58 -24.93
C SER A 17 26.26 62.57 -25.58
N VAL A 18 26.43 61.78 -26.66
CA VAL A 18 27.01 62.21 -27.95
C VAL A 18 26.47 61.29 -29.06
N THR A 19 25.84 61.84 -30.10
CA THR A 19 25.54 61.12 -31.36
C THR A 19 26.78 61.16 -32.25
N LEU A 20 27.37 60.00 -32.54
CA LEU A 20 28.38 59.85 -33.59
C LEU A 20 27.79 59.03 -34.74
N GLN A 21 27.32 59.73 -35.76
CA GLN A 21 27.16 59.18 -37.10
C GLN A 21 28.54 58.80 -37.63
N VAL A 22 28.71 57.54 -38.03
CA VAL A 22 29.85 57.14 -38.87
C VAL A 22 29.29 56.48 -40.12
N ARG A 23 29.47 57.16 -41.25
CA ARG A 23 29.17 56.67 -42.59
C ARG A 23 30.10 55.50 -42.93
N ILE A 24 29.55 54.51 -43.62
CA ILE A 24 30.26 53.36 -44.18
C ILE A 24 31.16 53.84 -45.33
N PRO A 25 32.43 53.39 -45.42
CA PRO A 25 33.14 53.32 -46.68
C PRO A 25 33.05 51.89 -47.25
N LEU A 26 32.47 51.80 -48.43
CA LEU A 26 32.65 50.68 -49.35
C LEU A 26 34.06 50.79 -49.96
N GLU A 27 34.84 49.71 -49.88
CA GLU A 27 35.97 49.45 -50.78
C GLU A 27 35.94 47.95 -51.13
N LEU A 28 35.75 47.68 -52.42
CA LEU A 28 35.85 46.38 -53.07
C LEU A 28 37.33 46.02 -53.24
N ARG A 29 37.74 44.78 -52.91
CA ARG A 29 38.45 43.85 -53.82
C ARG A 29 38.93 42.58 -53.12
N GLY A 30 38.73 41.46 -53.80
CA GLY A 30 39.66 40.32 -53.81
C GLY A 30 39.27 39.12 -52.94
N LEU A 31 38.57 38.15 -53.54
CA LEU A 31 38.71 36.73 -53.14
C LEU A 31 40.08 36.23 -53.68
N PRO A 32 40.80 35.35 -52.95
CA PRO A 32 40.43 33.93 -52.87
C PRO A 32 40.53 33.39 -51.43
N GLY A 33 39.64 32.51 -50.96
CA GLY A 33 39.56 31.14 -51.42
C GLY A 33 40.17 30.23 -50.36
N LYS A 34 39.31 29.56 -49.57
CA LYS A 34 39.48 28.25 -48.91
C LYS A 34 38.26 27.99 -48.02
N ARG A 35 37.16 27.52 -48.61
CA ARG A 35 36.21 26.67 -47.87
C ARG A 35 36.57 25.24 -48.17
N VAL A 36 37.08 24.57 -47.15
CA VAL A 36 37.12 23.12 -47.06
C VAL A 36 35.66 22.66 -47.02
N LEU A 37 35.28 21.82 -47.99
CA LEU A 37 34.51 20.58 -47.84
C LEU A 37 34.33 20.02 -49.25
N SER A 38 35.29 19.18 -49.63
CA SER A 38 35.23 18.34 -50.82
C SER A 38 34.37 17.13 -50.51
N SER A 39 33.19 17.04 -51.13
CA SER A 39 32.64 15.78 -51.64
C SER A 39 31.31 16.04 -52.36
N ALA A 40 31.37 16.36 -53.64
CA ALA A 40 30.29 16.08 -54.59
C ALA A 40 30.88 16.12 -56.00
N SER A 41 31.63 15.07 -56.36
CA SER A 41 31.86 14.74 -57.76
C SER A 41 30.58 14.11 -58.28
N ILE A 42 29.77 14.86 -59.03
CA ILE A 42 28.86 14.27 -60.01
C ILE A 42 29.19 14.85 -61.38
N ARG A 43 29.81 13.93 -62.12
CA ARG A 43 30.11 13.93 -63.54
C ARG A 43 28.80 13.88 -64.31
N SER A 44 28.43 14.95 -65.01
CA SER A 44 27.59 14.88 -66.21
C SER A 44 27.64 16.19 -66.97
N LEU A 45 28.66 16.32 -67.83
CA LEU A 45 28.51 17.05 -69.08
C LEU A 45 27.43 16.31 -69.89
N TRP A 46 26.67 17.07 -70.69
CA TRP A 46 25.52 16.68 -71.53
C TRP A 46 24.15 16.91 -70.88
N CYS A 47 23.66 18.15 -71.00
CA CYS A 47 22.25 18.37 -71.30
C CYS A 47 22.11 19.67 -72.13
N VAL A 48 22.02 19.50 -73.45
CA VAL A 48 21.59 20.53 -74.38
C VAL A 48 20.06 20.55 -74.34
N ARG A 49 19.46 21.49 -73.59
CA ARG A 49 18.10 22.07 -73.78
C ARG A 49 17.72 22.97 -72.60
N PRO A 50 17.33 24.24 -72.82
CA PRO A 50 16.93 25.14 -71.74
C PRO A 50 15.42 25.03 -71.51
N LEU A 51 14.95 24.05 -70.75
CA LEU A 51 13.58 24.12 -70.20
C LEU A 51 13.31 23.33 -68.91
N ASP A 52 14.30 22.73 -68.24
CA ASP A 52 14.05 21.92 -67.04
C ASP A 52 15.11 22.11 -65.94
N CYS A 53 15.37 23.36 -65.53
CA CYS A 53 16.35 23.66 -64.46
C CYS A 53 15.79 24.57 -63.35
N LEU A 54 14.50 24.44 -63.03
CA LEU A 54 13.85 25.16 -61.92
C LEU A 54 13.48 24.25 -60.75
N ARG A 55 14.09 23.06 -60.62
CA ARG A 55 13.59 22.01 -59.69
C ARG A 55 14.57 21.48 -58.64
N MET A 56 15.69 22.16 -58.38
CA MET A 56 16.56 21.85 -57.24
C MET A 56 17.13 23.16 -56.66
N GLY A 57 16.36 23.81 -55.80
CA GLY A 57 16.80 25.03 -55.10
C GLY A 57 16.14 25.29 -53.74
N ALA A 58 15.19 24.45 -53.33
CA ALA A 58 14.46 24.60 -52.08
C ALA A 58 14.52 23.35 -51.18
N SER A 59 15.42 22.40 -51.44
CA SER A 59 15.43 21.11 -50.73
C SER A 59 15.84 21.25 -49.27
N ILE A 60 16.80 22.11 -48.92
CA ILE A 60 17.34 22.19 -47.55
C ILE A 60 16.31 22.74 -46.54
N THR A 61 15.43 23.65 -46.97
CA THR A 61 14.37 24.21 -46.11
C THR A 61 13.19 23.25 -46.00
N VAL A 62 12.85 22.53 -47.07
CA VAL A 62 11.79 21.50 -47.06
C VAL A 62 12.22 20.27 -46.24
N GLU A 63 13.48 19.85 -46.37
CA GLU A 63 14.08 18.79 -45.56
C GLU A 63 14.10 19.19 -44.09
N ALA A 64 14.54 20.40 -43.75
CA ALA A 64 14.51 20.88 -42.36
C ALA A 64 13.08 21.01 -41.80
N ALA A 65 12.12 21.46 -42.63
CA ALA A 65 10.72 21.61 -42.25
C ALA A 65 10.02 20.26 -42.00
N LEU A 66 10.48 19.17 -42.61
CA LEU A 66 9.96 17.81 -42.38
C LEU A 66 10.75 17.06 -41.30
N ALA A 67 12.06 17.26 -41.24
CA ALA A 67 12.93 16.56 -40.29
C ALA A 67 12.60 16.92 -38.84
N LEU A 68 12.33 18.19 -38.53
CA LEU A 68 12.04 18.61 -37.15
C LEU A 68 10.70 18.04 -36.62
N PRO A 69 9.56 18.11 -37.33
CA PRO A 69 8.33 17.45 -36.91
C PRO A 69 8.46 15.94 -36.78
N LEU A 70 9.16 15.27 -37.70
CA LEU A 70 9.40 13.82 -37.63
C LEU A 70 10.26 13.44 -36.43
N PHE A 71 11.29 14.24 -36.13
CA PHE A 71 12.13 14.04 -34.96
C PHE A 71 11.34 14.21 -33.66
N LEU A 72 10.55 15.27 -33.54
CA LEU A 72 9.68 15.49 -32.36
C LEU A 72 8.65 14.38 -32.21
N PHE A 73 8.05 13.93 -33.32
CA PHE A 73 7.12 12.80 -33.32
C PHE A 73 7.81 11.50 -32.85
N ALA A 74 9.03 11.22 -33.31
CA ALA A 74 9.81 10.08 -32.86
C ALA A 74 10.13 10.15 -31.36
N VAL A 75 10.54 11.32 -30.85
CA VAL A 75 10.77 11.53 -29.40
C VAL A 75 9.49 11.29 -28.60
N MET A 76 8.34 11.78 -29.08
CA MET A 76 7.05 11.54 -28.43
C MET A 76 6.69 10.05 -28.39
N ILE A 77 6.88 9.33 -29.50
CA ILE A 77 6.67 7.87 -29.54
C ILE A 77 7.57 7.14 -28.55
N LEU A 78 8.84 7.54 -28.43
CA LEU A 78 9.77 6.92 -27.48
C LEU A 78 9.40 7.18 -26.02
N MET A 79 8.76 8.30 -25.71
CA MET A 79 8.30 8.63 -24.35
C MET A 79 6.99 7.93 -23.98
N MET A 80 6.18 7.52 -24.95
CA MET A 80 4.86 6.91 -24.73
C MET A 80 4.86 5.65 -23.85
N PRO A 81 5.73 4.65 -24.06
CA PRO A 81 5.75 3.44 -23.25
C PRO A 81 5.99 3.74 -21.77
N MET A 82 6.80 4.76 -21.46
CA MET A 82 7.07 5.15 -20.08
C MET A 82 5.82 5.68 -19.39
N VAL A 83 5.02 6.50 -20.07
CA VAL A 83 3.75 7.01 -19.54
C VAL A 83 2.74 5.87 -19.36
N LEU A 84 2.59 5.01 -20.37
CA LEU A 84 1.70 3.86 -20.31
C LEU A 84 2.09 2.90 -19.18
N MET A 85 3.38 2.63 -19.04
CA MET A 85 3.90 1.76 -17.99
C MET A 85 3.67 2.38 -16.61
N ASN A 86 3.85 3.69 -16.44
CA ASN A 86 3.59 4.35 -15.16
C ASN A 86 2.11 4.24 -14.74
N GLU A 87 1.17 4.41 -15.66
CA GLU A 87 -0.26 4.21 -15.34
C GLU A 87 -0.58 2.74 -15.09
N SER A 88 0.00 1.81 -15.86
CA SER A 88 -0.20 0.37 -15.62
C SER A 88 0.27 -0.05 -14.23
N ARG A 89 1.37 0.52 -13.72
CA ARG A 89 1.86 0.26 -12.36
C ARG A 89 0.90 0.77 -11.29
N LYS A 90 0.28 1.94 -11.48
CA LYS A 90 -0.72 2.46 -10.53
C LYS A 90 -1.96 1.56 -10.48
N ILE A 91 -2.44 1.13 -11.65
CA ILE A 91 -3.58 0.21 -11.74
C ILE A 91 -3.24 -1.12 -11.07
N GLN A 92 -2.05 -1.66 -11.32
CA GLN A 92 -1.55 -2.87 -10.68
C GLN A 92 -1.48 -2.73 -9.15
N SER A 93 -0.95 -1.63 -8.62
CA SER A 93 -0.88 -1.41 -7.18
C SER A 93 -2.26 -1.31 -6.53
N GLU A 94 -3.23 -0.65 -7.19
CA GLU A 94 -4.60 -0.57 -6.69
C GLU A 94 -5.29 -1.94 -6.72
N LEU A 95 -5.10 -2.72 -7.79
CA LEU A 95 -5.59 -4.09 -7.90
C LEU A 95 -5.02 -4.97 -6.78
N GLU A 96 -3.73 -4.85 -6.50
CA GLU A 96 -3.07 -5.54 -5.40
C GLU A 96 -3.66 -5.15 -4.05
N LEU A 97 -3.91 -3.86 -3.78
CA LEU A 97 -4.54 -3.44 -2.52
C LEU A 97 -5.94 -4.03 -2.36
N VAL A 98 -6.76 -4.01 -3.41
CA VAL A 98 -8.10 -4.61 -3.39
C VAL A 98 -8.03 -6.12 -3.18
N CYS A 99 -7.07 -6.80 -3.82
CA CYS A 99 -6.83 -8.22 -3.60
C CYS A 99 -6.45 -8.53 -2.14
N ALA A 100 -5.64 -7.67 -1.50
CA ALA A 100 -5.34 -7.78 -0.07
C ALA A 100 -6.60 -7.68 0.80
N GLU A 101 -7.43 -6.67 0.55
CA GLU A 101 -8.67 -6.46 1.32
C GLU A 101 -9.60 -7.67 1.22
N ILE A 102 -9.81 -8.18 0.00
CA ILE A 102 -10.64 -9.37 -0.23
C ILE A 102 -10.03 -10.59 0.45
N SER A 103 -8.71 -10.76 0.41
CA SER A 103 -8.03 -11.88 1.10
C SER A 103 -8.25 -11.89 2.61
N GLN A 104 -8.38 -10.71 3.23
CA GLN A 104 -8.68 -10.59 4.66
C GLN A 104 -10.16 -10.86 4.95
N TYR A 105 -11.06 -10.34 4.10
CA TYR A 105 -12.50 -10.57 4.26
C TYR A 105 -12.90 -12.02 4.02
N ALA A 106 -12.21 -12.74 3.13
CA ALA A 106 -12.40 -14.17 2.93
C ALA A 106 -12.25 -14.96 4.23
N GLY A 107 -11.26 -14.62 5.06
CA GLY A 107 -11.05 -15.25 6.38
C GLY A 107 -12.16 -15.02 7.39
N VAL A 108 -12.65 -13.78 7.48
CA VAL A 108 -13.74 -13.43 8.41
C VAL A 108 -15.03 -14.13 8.00
N LEU A 109 -15.29 -14.21 6.70
CA LEU A 109 -16.48 -14.88 6.19
C LEU A 109 -16.42 -16.39 6.39
N SER A 110 -15.26 -17.03 6.18
CA SER A 110 -15.08 -18.45 6.48
C SER A 110 -15.24 -18.75 7.97
N ASP A 111 -14.67 -17.93 8.86
CA ASP A 111 -14.84 -18.10 10.32
C ASP A 111 -16.31 -17.93 10.73
N SER A 112 -17.00 -16.92 10.19
CA SER A 112 -18.41 -16.69 10.50
C SER A 112 -19.35 -17.77 9.93
N ALA A 113 -18.96 -18.40 8.82
CA ALA A 113 -19.66 -19.55 8.27
C ALA A 113 -19.47 -20.79 9.16
N LEU A 114 -18.26 -21.00 9.69
CA LEU A 114 -17.91 -22.09 10.62
C LEU A 114 -18.53 -21.93 12.02
N GLU A 115 -18.58 -20.71 12.58
CA GLU A 115 -19.29 -20.44 13.85
C GLU A 115 -20.83 -20.52 13.68
N ARG A 116 -21.31 -20.26 12.46
CA ARG A 116 -22.61 -20.57 11.86
C ARG A 116 -23.02 -22.04 11.78
N GLY A 117 -22.78 -22.89 12.78
CA GLY A 117 -23.33 -24.26 12.79
C GLY A 117 -24.86 -24.38 12.90
N ASP A 118 -25.63 -23.27 12.83
CA ASP A 118 -27.04 -23.23 13.20
C ASP A 118 -28.01 -23.02 12.01
N TYR A 119 -27.50 -22.94 10.77
CA TYR A 119 -28.32 -22.72 9.56
C TYR A 119 -28.44 -23.91 8.59
N GLU A 120 -28.14 -25.13 9.03
CA GLU A 120 -28.72 -26.33 8.40
C GLU A 120 -30.27 -26.30 8.36
N LYS A 121 -30.92 -25.42 9.14
CA LYS A 121 -32.38 -25.24 9.13
C LYS A 121 -32.92 -24.38 7.97
N GLY A 122 -32.06 -23.78 7.15
CA GLY A 122 -32.46 -22.82 6.11
C GLY A 122 -32.62 -23.38 4.69
N GLY A 123 -32.25 -24.63 4.43
CA GLY A 123 -32.44 -25.29 3.12
C GLY A 123 -31.74 -24.64 1.91
N ILE A 124 -30.81 -23.70 2.12
CA ILE A 124 -30.04 -23.10 1.03
C ILE A 124 -28.86 -24.03 0.72
N PRO A 125 -28.70 -24.51 -0.53
CA PRO A 125 -27.56 -25.34 -0.91
C PRO A 125 -26.23 -24.62 -0.62
N GLU A 126 -25.26 -25.35 -0.08
CA GLU A 126 -23.91 -24.86 0.22
C GLU A 126 -23.23 -24.26 -1.02
N GLU A 127 -23.42 -24.90 -2.19
CA GLU A 127 -22.97 -24.41 -3.50
C GLU A 127 -23.53 -23.02 -3.86
N LEU A 128 -24.80 -22.74 -3.51
CA LEU A 128 -25.41 -21.44 -3.78
C LEU A 128 -24.82 -20.35 -2.88
N MET A 129 -24.50 -20.68 -1.62
CA MET A 129 -23.86 -19.74 -0.71
C MET A 129 -22.42 -19.44 -1.12
N GLU A 130 -21.66 -20.45 -1.55
CA GLU A 130 -20.35 -20.24 -2.13
C GLU A 130 -20.40 -19.35 -3.38
N ASP A 131 -21.32 -19.62 -4.31
CA ASP A 131 -21.47 -18.81 -5.51
C ASP A 131 -21.88 -17.37 -5.20
N LEU A 132 -22.74 -17.16 -4.20
CA LEU A 132 -23.10 -15.83 -3.72
C LEU A 132 -21.91 -15.11 -3.08
N THR A 133 -21.03 -15.81 -2.36
CA THR A 133 -19.82 -15.21 -1.78
C THR A 133 -18.80 -14.85 -2.87
N LYS A 134 -18.57 -15.74 -3.84
CA LYS A 134 -17.67 -15.53 -4.99
C LYS A 134 -18.14 -14.36 -5.84
N THR A 135 -19.42 -14.33 -6.20
CA THR A 135 -20.02 -13.22 -6.96
C THR A 135 -20.02 -11.92 -6.15
N GLY A 136 -20.29 -11.98 -4.84
CA GLY A 136 -20.22 -10.84 -3.93
C GLY A 136 -18.83 -10.20 -3.89
N PHE A 137 -17.77 -11.00 -3.76
CA PHE A 137 -16.40 -10.50 -3.80
C PHE A 137 -16.03 -9.88 -5.14
N ARG A 138 -16.51 -10.44 -6.25
CA ARG A 138 -16.29 -9.86 -7.58
C ARG A 138 -16.98 -8.50 -7.74
N ILE A 139 -18.24 -8.39 -7.32
CA ILE A 139 -18.98 -7.11 -7.35
C ILE A 139 -18.29 -6.08 -6.44
N TYR A 140 -17.85 -6.49 -5.26
CA TYR A 140 -17.09 -5.66 -4.35
C TYR A 140 -15.79 -5.16 -4.99
N ALA A 141 -15.02 -6.07 -5.61
CA ALA A 141 -13.79 -5.74 -6.31
C ALA A 141 -14.03 -4.73 -7.44
N GLU A 142 -15.02 -4.98 -8.31
CA GLU A 142 -15.39 -4.09 -9.41
C GLU A 142 -15.80 -2.70 -8.92
N GLY A 143 -16.62 -2.63 -7.86
CA GLY A 143 -17.03 -1.37 -7.25
C GLY A 143 -15.85 -0.60 -6.64
N LYS A 144 -14.96 -1.31 -5.94
CA LYS A 144 -13.79 -0.70 -5.28
C LYS A 144 -12.78 -0.18 -6.30
N ILE A 145 -12.43 -0.99 -7.30
CA ILE A 145 -11.53 -0.64 -8.40
C ILE A 145 -12.04 0.59 -9.13
N ARG A 146 -13.33 0.64 -9.48
CA ARG A 146 -13.95 1.80 -10.15
C ARG A 146 -13.90 3.06 -9.28
N SER A 147 -14.01 2.93 -7.96
CA SER A 147 -13.94 4.08 -7.05
C SER A 147 -12.52 4.63 -6.83
N ARG A 148 -11.51 3.74 -6.83
CA ARG A 148 -10.10 4.09 -6.57
C ARG A 148 -9.36 4.55 -7.83
N ILE A 149 -9.59 3.91 -8.96
CA ILE A 149 -8.94 4.25 -10.22
C ILE A 149 -9.68 5.41 -10.90
N ARG A 150 -9.30 6.64 -10.56
CA ARG A 150 -9.78 7.87 -11.21
C ARG A 150 -8.76 8.38 -12.22
N THR A 151 -8.57 7.64 -13.31
CA THR A 151 -7.62 8.02 -14.36
C THR A 151 -8.34 8.17 -15.69
N GLU A 152 -8.21 9.31 -16.35
CA GLU A 152 -8.81 9.54 -17.69
C GLU A 152 -8.13 8.72 -18.81
N LYS A 153 -6.93 8.20 -18.53
CA LYS A 153 -6.10 7.43 -19.47
C LYS A 153 -6.46 5.95 -19.54
N ALA A 154 -7.34 5.46 -18.67
CA ALA A 154 -7.75 4.07 -18.63
C ALA A 154 -9.29 3.99 -18.52
N GLY A 155 -9.88 3.08 -19.26
CA GLY A 155 -11.33 2.85 -19.27
C GLY A 155 -11.69 1.38 -19.37
N HIS A 156 -13.00 1.10 -19.34
CA HIS A 156 -13.54 -0.25 -19.54
C HIS A 156 -12.94 -1.33 -18.62
N PHE A 157 -13.09 -1.17 -17.31
CA PHE A 157 -12.65 -2.16 -16.33
C PHE A 157 -13.62 -3.36 -16.29
N SER A 158 -13.07 -4.57 -16.45
CA SER A 158 -13.80 -5.84 -16.37
C SER A 158 -13.01 -6.85 -15.55
N LEU A 159 -13.68 -7.50 -14.58
CA LEU A 159 -13.11 -8.57 -13.75
C LEU A 159 -13.68 -9.95 -14.08
N THR A 160 -14.27 -10.13 -15.27
CA THR A 160 -14.99 -11.36 -15.63
C THR A 160 -14.18 -12.64 -15.53
N ASP A 161 -12.88 -12.56 -15.76
CA ASP A 161 -12.01 -13.73 -15.76
C ASP A 161 -11.36 -14.00 -14.39
N SER A 162 -11.75 -13.23 -13.36
CA SER A 162 -11.22 -13.41 -12.00
C SER A 162 -11.72 -14.72 -11.40
N ARG A 163 -10.82 -15.45 -10.75
CA ARG A 163 -11.07 -16.72 -10.08
C ARG A 163 -10.99 -16.51 -8.59
N ILE A 164 -12.11 -16.72 -7.89
CA ILE A 164 -12.21 -16.43 -6.46
C ILE A 164 -12.48 -17.74 -5.74
N LEU A 165 -11.52 -18.19 -4.94
CA LEU A 165 -11.62 -19.42 -4.13
C LEU A 165 -12.04 -20.65 -4.95
N GLU A 166 -11.56 -20.80 -6.20
CA GLU A 166 -11.76 -22.03 -6.99
C GLU A 166 -11.12 -23.24 -6.28
N ASP A 167 -9.91 -23.05 -5.74
CA ASP A 167 -9.17 -24.06 -4.97
C ASP A 167 -9.50 -23.98 -3.46
N GLY A 168 -10.51 -23.22 -3.06
CA GLY A 168 -10.85 -22.95 -1.65
C GLY A 168 -9.90 -22.00 -0.90
N GLU A 169 -8.66 -21.83 -1.38
CA GLU A 169 -7.65 -21.03 -0.67
C GLU A 169 -7.18 -19.77 -1.41
N THR A 170 -7.31 -19.71 -2.73
CA THR A 170 -6.64 -18.69 -3.55
C THR A 170 -7.62 -17.71 -4.18
N ILE A 171 -7.27 -16.43 -4.16
CA ILE A 171 -7.99 -15.35 -4.83
C ILE A 171 -7.10 -14.83 -5.96
N ASP A 172 -7.56 -14.97 -7.19
CA ASP A 172 -6.89 -14.51 -8.40
C ASP A 172 -7.76 -13.49 -9.14
N LEU A 173 -7.43 -12.21 -8.98
CA LEU A 173 -8.12 -11.12 -9.66
C LEU A 173 -7.46 -10.83 -11.01
N ILE A 174 -8.25 -10.93 -12.09
CA ILE A 174 -7.83 -10.63 -13.45
C ILE A 174 -8.63 -9.42 -13.94
N LEU A 175 -7.98 -8.28 -14.01
CA LEU A 175 -8.56 -7.03 -14.48
C LEU A 175 -8.18 -6.81 -15.95
N ARG A 176 -9.17 -6.82 -16.84
CA ARG A 176 -9.04 -6.34 -18.22
C ARG A 176 -9.47 -4.89 -18.30
N TYR A 177 -8.69 -4.09 -19.00
CA TYR A 177 -8.96 -2.66 -19.18
C TYR A 177 -8.36 -2.14 -20.48
N GLU A 178 -8.85 -0.99 -20.93
CA GLU A 178 -8.35 -0.32 -22.13
C GLU A 178 -7.55 0.92 -21.74
N MET A 179 -6.31 1.02 -22.23
CA MET A 179 -5.48 2.20 -22.10
C MET A 179 -5.65 3.11 -23.31
N TYR A 180 -6.06 4.35 -23.10
CA TYR A 180 -6.19 5.33 -24.18
C TYR A 180 -4.84 5.94 -24.53
N LEU A 181 -4.52 5.95 -25.83
CA LEU A 181 -3.36 6.68 -26.31
C LEU A 181 -3.68 8.19 -26.30
N PRO A 182 -2.76 9.06 -25.87
CA PRO A 182 -3.00 10.50 -25.84
C PRO A 182 -3.14 11.11 -27.25
N PHE A 183 -2.67 10.41 -28.28
CA PHE A 183 -3.03 10.65 -29.67
C PHE A 183 -3.16 9.32 -30.43
N PRO A 184 -4.10 9.21 -31.38
CA PRO A 184 -4.28 7.99 -32.15
C PRO A 184 -3.10 7.76 -33.09
N VAL A 185 -2.39 6.64 -32.91
CA VAL A 185 -1.30 6.22 -33.80
C VAL A 185 -1.85 5.12 -34.71
N PHE A 186 -1.73 5.28 -36.03
CA PHE A 186 -2.25 4.32 -37.03
C PHE A 186 -3.73 3.92 -36.82
N ARG A 187 -4.60 4.88 -36.46
CA ARG A 187 -6.04 4.69 -36.14
C ARG A 187 -6.33 3.84 -34.89
N ILE A 188 -5.31 3.43 -34.13
CA ILE A 188 -5.49 2.76 -32.84
C ILE A 188 -5.74 3.85 -31.78
N LYS A 189 -6.88 3.78 -31.09
CA LYS A 189 -7.29 4.75 -30.05
C LYS A 189 -7.05 4.24 -28.64
N SER A 190 -7.18 2.94 -28.43
CA SER A 190 -6.92 2.26 -27.17
C SER A 190 -6.09 0.99 -27.38
N VAL A 191 -5.35 0.62 -26.35
CA VAL A 191 -4.60 -0.64 -26.27
C VAL A 191 -5.21 -1.47 -25.15
N PRO A 192 -5.69 -2.70 -25.44
CA PRO A 192 -6.17 -3.59 -24.39
C PRO A 192 -5.00 -4.03 -23.51
N MET A 193 -5.19 -3.92 -22.19
CA MET A 193 -4.22 -4.32 -21.19
C MET A 193 -4.86 -5.27 -20.17
N THR A 194 -4.03 -6.00 -19.45
CA THR A 194 -4.48 -6.93 -18.41
C THR A 194 -3.54 -6.81 -17.21
N ALA A 195 -4.13 -6.64 -16.04
CA ALA A 195 -3.47 -6.64 -14.74
C ALA A 195 -3.96 -7.85 -13.95
N ARG A 196 -3.06 -8.56 -13.26
CA ARG A 196 -3.37 -9.77 -12.50
C ARG A 196 -2.76 -9.68 -11.11
N SER A 197 -3.55 -10.03 -10.10
CA SER A 197 -3.08 -10.15 -8.72
C SER A 197 -3.61 -11.45 -8.13
N CYS A 198 -2.70 -12.36 -7.80
CA CYS A 198 -3.02 -13.62 -7.15
C CYS A 198 -2.50 -13.60 -5.72
N ARG A 199 -3.37 -13.90 -4.75
CA ARG A 199 -3.04 -14.01 -3.33
C ARG A 199 -3.80 -15.14 -2.67
N ARG A 200 -3.16 -15.78 -1.69
CA ARG A 200 -3.84 -16.73 -0.81
C ARG A 200 -4.75 -15.96 0.15
N ALA A 201 -5.98 -16.44 0.31
CA ALA A 201 -6.93 -15.95 1.30
C ALA A 201 -6.39 -16.17 2.72
N TRP A 202 -6.69 -15.25 3.63
CA TRP A 202 -6.34 -15.38 5.04
C TRP A 202 -7.35 -16.28 5.75
N ILE A 203 -7.37 -17.57 5.42
CA ILE A 203 -8.34 -18.54 5.97
C ILE A 203 -7.92 -19.16 7.31
N GLY A 204 -6.89 -18.60 7.96
CA GLY A 204 -6.27 -19.23 9.14
C GLY A 204 -5.72 -20.63 8.82
N ARG A 205 -5.28 -21.35 9.85
CA ARG A 205 -5.20 -22.82 9.76
C ARG A 205 -6.59 -23.36 10.09
N THR A 206 -7.06 -24.34 9.32
CA THR A 206 -8.11 -25.25 9.78
C THR A 206 -7.68 -25.78 11.15
N GLY A 207 -8.37 -25.34 12.21
CA GLY A 207 -7.95 -25.53 13.61
C GLY A 207 -7.90 -24.27 14.48
N GLY A 208 -8.15 -23.08 13.91
CA GLY A 208 -8.10 -21.79 14.59
C GLY A 208 -9.31 -21.39 15.44
N LYS A 209 -9.94 -22.33 16.15
CA LYS A 209 -10.79 -22.19 17.36
C LYS A 209 -11.64 -23.46 17.52
N GLY A 210 -11.22 -24.33 18.42
CA GLY A 210 -12.14 -25.12 19.25
C GLY A 210 -13.18 -26.01 18.56
N ASN A 211 -12.89 -26.67 17.44
CA ASN A 211 -13.56 -27.94 17.14
C ASN A 211 -12.62 -28.86 16.36
N GLY A 212 -11.84 -29.63 17.11
CA GLY A 212 -10.96 -30.65 16.56
C GLY A 212 -11.79 -31.80 16.03
N ASN A 213 -11.86 -31.93 14.70
CA ASN A 213 -12.20 -33.21 14.11
C ASN A 213 -11.55 -33.36 12.73
N SER A 214 -10.25 -33.63 12.73
CA SER A 214 -9.62 -34.62 11.83
C SER A 214 -8.11 -34.64 12.03
N GLY A 215 -7.61 -35.83 12.37
CA GLY A 215 -6.18 -36.14 12.35
C GLY A 215 -5.52 -36.15 13.72
N GLN A 216 -5.97 -37.06 14.60
CA GLN A 216 -5.10 -37.72 15.59
C GLN A 216 -4.13 -36.80 16.33
N ALA A 217 -4.62 -35.66 16.81
CA ALA A 217 -3.98 -34.96 17.92
C ALA A 217 -4.59 -35.57 19.17
N GLU A 218 -3.74 -36.07 20.08
CA GLU A 218 -4.15 -36.28 21.46
C GLU A 218 -4.97 -35.07 21.91
N ASN A 219 -6.05 -35.32 22.66
CA ASN A 219 -6.80 -34.27 23.34
C ASN A 219 -5.88 -33.66 24.40
N ASP A 220 -4.89 -32.88 23.97
CA ASP A 220 -3.94 -32.22 24.83
C ASP A 220 -4.70 -31.10 25.53
N GLU A 221 -5.02 -31.37 26.79
CA GLU A 221 -5.66 -30.44 27.69
C GLU A 221 -4.92 -29.10 27.64
N LEU A 222 -5.63 -28.00 27.35
CA LEU A 222 -5.02 -26.67 27.32
C LEU A 222 -4.83 -26.17 28.74
N VAL A 223 -3.60 -25.77 29.08
CA VAL A 223 -3.24 -25.25 30.41
C VAL A 223 -2.64 -23.85 30.31
N TYR A 224 -2.74 -23.10 31.41
CA TYR A 224 -2.27 -21.73 31.53
C TYR A 224 -0.95 -21.67 32.29
N VAL A 225 0.00 -20.94 31.72
CA VAL A 225 1.36 -20.79 32.26
C VAL A 225 1.68 -19.29 32.35
N GLY A 226 2.27 -18.88 33.47
CA GLY A 226 2.70 -17.50 33.69
C GLY A 226 4.09 -17.22 33.07
N LYS A 227 4.55 -15.97 33.09
CA LYS A 227 5.88 -15.60 32.55
C LYS A 227 7.05 -16.36 33.19
N SER A 228 6.94 -16.65 34.49
CA SER A 228 7.94 -17.37 35.28
C SER A 228 7.25 -18.36 36.22
N SER A 229 6.27 -19.11 35.71
CA SER A 229 5.57 -20.08 36.55
C SER A 229 6.35 -21.39 36.66
N THR A 230 6.45 -21.89 37.89
CA THR A 230 7.00 -23.22 38.22
C THR A 230 5.92 -24.32 38.11
N ARG A 231 4.67 -23.92 37.90
CA ARG A 231 3.50 -24.77 37.83
C ARG A 231 2.62 -24.35 36.65
N TYR A 232 1.85 -25.29 36.13
CA TYR A 232 0.76 -25.01 35.20
C TYR A 232 -0.57 -24.91 35.94
N HIS A 233 -1.52 -24.20 35.36
CA HIS A 233 -2.85 -23.97 35.92
C HIS A 233 -3.92 -24.39 34.92
N ARG A 234 -4.98 -25.05 35.37
CA ARG A 234 -6.16 -25.34 34.54
C ARG A 234 -7.08 -24.14 34.41
N ASP A 235 -7.17 -23.34 35.46
CA ASP A 235 -7.99 -22.13 35.46
C ASP A 235 -7.18 -20.88 35.12
N ARG A 236 -7.66 -20.14 34.11
CA ARG A 236 -7.11 -18.81 33.78
C ARG A 236 -7.25 -17.81 34.92
N ASN A 237 -8.29 -17.99 35.74
CA ASN A 237 -8.65 -17.11 36.85
C ASN A 237 -8.04 -17.56 38.18
N CYS A 238 -7.07 -18.47 38.15
CA CYS A 238 -6.34 -18.88 39.35
C CYS A 238 -5.73 -17.65 40.05
N HIS A 239 -5.76 -17.64 41.38
CA HIS A 239 -5.21 -16.56 42.20
C HIS A 239 -3.74 -16.23 41.91
N TYR A 240 -2.95 -17.19 41.40
CA TYR A 240 -1.54 -16.98 41.02
C TYR A 240 -1.34 -16.38 39.62
N LEU A 241 -2.35 -16.43 38.76
CA LEU A 241 -2.29 -15.93 37.38
C LEU A 241 -3.08 -14.64 37.20
N TYR A 242 -4.19 -14.47 37.92
CA TYR A 242 -5.13 -13.39 37.69
C TYR A 242 -5.12 -12.37 38.83
N ASN A 243 -4.88 -11.12 38.45
CA ASN A 243 -5.03 -9.97 39.34
C ASN A 243 -6.42 -9.35 39.17
N HIS A 244 -7.23 -9.37 40.23
CA HIS A 244 -8.52 -8.68 40.23
C HIS A 244 -8.30 -7.16 40.36
N ILE A 245 -8.61 -6.43 39.29
CA ILE A 245 -8.44 -4.97 39.23
C ILE A 245 -9.81 -4.29 39.39
N SER A 246 -9.92 -3.38 40.35
CA SER A 246 -11.07 -2.50 40.55
C SER A 246 -10.71 -1.05 40.28
N VAL A 247 -11.64 -0.29 39.71
CA VAL A 247 -11.47 1.12 39.35
C VAL A 247 -12.12 2.01 40.41
N ILE A 248 -11.38 2.98 40.93
CA ILE A 248 -11.86 3.92 41.96
C ILE A 248 -11.41 5.34 41.58
N SER A 249 -12.14 6.36 42.05
CA SER A 249 -11.72 7.75 41.87
C SER A 249 -10.47 8.05 42.70
N PHE A 250 -9.58 8.94 42.23
CA PHE A 250 -8.39 9.32 43.00
C PHE A 250 -8.73 9.90 44.38
N ALA A 251 -9.88 10.57 44.52
CA ALA A 251 -10.33 11.15 45.79
C ALA A 251 -10.65 10.10 46.85
N ASP A 252 -11.13 8.92 46.44
CA ASP A 252 -11.56 7.85 47.35
C ASP A 252 -10.40 6.91 47.76
N VAL A 253 -9.21 7.09 47.19
CA VAL A 253 -8.05 6.22 47.50
C VAL A 253 -7.66 6.30 48.98
N GLU A 254 -7.81 7.47 49.60
CA GLU A 254 -7.48 7.67 51.01
C GLU A 254 -8.49 7.03 51.97
N SER A 255 -9.73 6.78 51.54
CA SER A 255 -10.79 6.18 52.35
C SER A 255 -10.77 4.66 52.27
N VAL A 256 -10.44 4.09 51.10
CA VAL A 256 -10.45 2.64 50.86
C VAL A 256 -9.19 1.97 51.44
N ARG A 257 -9.35 0.73 51.94
CA ARG A 257 -8.26 -0.12 52.45
C ARG A 257 -8.18 -1.41 51.64
N ASN A 258 -7.01 -2.04 51.64
CA ASN A 258 -6.84 -3.36 51.05
C ASN A 258 -7.42 -4.47 51.94
N SER A 259 -7.39 -5.73 51.48
CA SER A 259 -7.88 -6.89 52.25
C SER A 259 -7.23 -7.03 53.63
N ASP A 260 -6.00 -6.53 53.78
CA ASP A 260 -5.20 -6.59 55.01
C ASP A 260 -5.32 -5.32 55.87
N GLY A 261 -6.24 -4.40 55.51
CA GLY A 261 -6.49 -3.15 56.25
C GLY A 261 -5.47 -2.03 56.04
N ARG A 262 -4.53 -2.18 55.09
CA ARG A 262 -3.48 -1.19 54.77
C ARG A 262 -3.98 -0.15 53.76
N LYS A 263 -3.30 1.01 53.75
CA LYS A 263 -3.53 2.09 52.78
C LYS A 263 -2.79 1.81 51.46
N TYR A 264 -3.42 2.15 50.34
CA TYR A 264 -2.79 2.06 49.03
C TYR A 264 -1.72 3.16 48.85
N LYS A 265 -0.56 2.77 48.32
CA LYS A 265 0.57 3.66 48.01
C LYS A 265 0.68 3.90 46.49
N PRO A 266 1.28 5.00 46.04
CA PRO A 266 1.53 5.18 44.62
C PRO A 266 2.45 4.08 44.08
N CYS A 267 2.10 3.51 42.93
CA CYS A 267 3.00 2.64 42.19
C CYS A 267 4.28 3.39 41.79
N ALA A 268 5.45 2.77 41.96
CA ALA A 268 6.73 3.37 41.59
C ALA A 268 6.87 3.67 40.08
N ARG A 269 6.11 3.00 39.20
CA ARG A 269 6.20 3.19 37.74
C ARG A 269 5.21 4.21 37.19
N CYS A 270 3.94 4.10 37.58
CA CYS A 270 2.86 4.91 37.01
C CYS A 270 2.19 5.81 38.05
N GLY A 271 2.47 5.65 39.34
CA GLY A 271 1.80 6.38 40.42
C GLY A 271 1.98 7.90 40.37
N SER A 272 3.04 8.40 39.72
CA SER A 272 3.28 9.83 39.50
C SER A 272 2.34 10.48 38.48
N GLN A 273 1.68 9.69 37.63
CA GLN A 273 0.74 10.17 36.61
C GLN A 273 -0.70 10.27 37.15
N ALA A 274 -0.96 9.74 38.34
CA ALA A 274 -2.25 9.85 38.99
C ALA A 274 -2.44 11.27 39.55
N GLY A 275 -3.56 11.91 39.21
CA GLY A 275 -3.87 13.28 39.61
C GLY A 275 -5.31 13.47 40.05
N GLN A 276 -5.60 14.65 40.61
CA GLN A 276 -6.93 15.01 41.10
C GLN A 276 -7.95 15.02 39.94
N GLY A 277 -9.04 14.28 40.08
CA GLY A 277 -10.06 14.10 39.03
C GLY A 277 -9.82 12.91 38.08
N SER A 278 -8.73 12.16 38.24
CA SER A 278 -8.49 10.92 37.49
C SER A 278 -9.04 9.67 38.20
N SER A 279 -9.24 8.59 37.46
CA SER A 279 -9.52 7.27 38.02
C SER A 279 -8.22 6.50 38.19
N VAL A 280 -8.15 5.69 39.23
CA VAL A 280 -7.03 4.81 39.52
C VAL A 280 -7.49 3.37 39.62
N TYR A 281 -6.54 2.47 39.34
CA TYR A 281 -6.71 1.04 39.38
C TYR A 281 -6.07 0.53 40.66
N ILE A 282 -6.85 -0.15 41.48
CA ILE A 282 -6.39 -0.81 42.70
C ILE A 282 -6.67 -2.31 42.62
N MET A 283 -5.90 -3.09 43.38
CA MET A 283 -6.11 -4.53 43.53
C MET A 283 -6.42 -4.80 45.00
N PRO A 284 -7.51 -5.53 45.34
CA PRO A 284 -7.86 -5.79 46.75
C PRO A 284 -6.75 -6.49 47.55
N SER A 285 -5.97 -7.38 46.91
CA SER A 285 -4.81 -8.07 47.49
C SER A 285 -3.49 -7.29 47.35
N GLY A 286 -3.50 -6.14 46.67
CA GLY A 286 -2.33 -5.31 46.43
C GLY A 286 -2.16 -4.20 47.47
N GLU A 287 -0.99 -3.58 47.47
CA GLU A 287 -0.69 -2.41 48.32
C GLU A 287 -0.55 -1.11 47.54
N SER A 288 -0.57 -1.16 46.21
CA SER A 288 -0.32 0.00 45.35
C SER A 288 -1.50 0.33 44.45
N TYR A 289 -1.71 1.63 44.20
CA TYR A 289 -2.62 2.13 43.18
C TYR A 289 -1.87 2.50 41.90
N HIS A 290 -2.56 2.39 40.76
CA HIS A 290 -1.99 2.57 39.43
C HIS A 290 -2.83 3.57 38.62
N SER A 291 -2.18 4.46 37.86
CA SER A 291 -2.85 5.36 36.92
C SER A 291 -3.28 4.64 35.63
N ASP A 292 -2.47 3.69 35.17
CA ASP A 292 -2.66 2.96 33.93
C ASP A 292 -3.11 1.52 34.18
N ARG A 293 -4.18 1.09 33.51
CA ARG A 293 -4.64 -0.31 33.50
C ARG A 293 -3.60 -1.27 32.93
N ASN A 294 -2.74 -0.76 32.06
CA ASN A 294 -1.71 -1.54 31.38
C ASN A 294 -0.32 -1.37 32.04
N CYS A 295 -0.27 -1.01 33.32
CA CYS A 295 1.01 -0.93 34.02
C CYS A 295 1.67 -2.31 34.08
N SER A 296 2.96 -2.36 33.73
CA SER A 296 3.75 -3.59 33.75
C SER A 296 3.90 -4.24 35.14
N SER A 297 3.58 -3.50 36.21
CA SER A 297 3.53 -4.03 37.58
C SER A 297 2.21 -4.71 37.94
N ILE A 298 1.13 -4.53 37.17
CA ILE A 298 -0.18 -5.17 37.43
C ILE A 298 -0.61 -6.16 36.36
N ILE A 299 -0.10 -6.02 35.13
CA ILE A 299 -0.38 -6.99 34.07
C ILE A 299 0.32 -8.31 34.43
N ALA A 300 -0.49 -9.34 34.66
CA ALA A 300 -0.01 -10.70 34.67
C ALA A 300 0.04 -11.23 33.23
N TYR A 301 1.22 -11.65 32.79
CA TYR A 301 1.38 -12.35 31.51
C TYR A 301 0.96 -13.80 31.69
N VAL A 302 -0.04 -14.22 30.90
CA VAL A 302 -0.58 -15.58 30.90
C VAL A 302 -0.62 -16.07 29.47
N ARG A 303 -0.02 -17.24 29.22
CA ARG A 303 -0.08 -17.95 27.95
C ARG A 303 -0.88 -19.24 28.12
N ALA A 304 -1.69 -19.60 27.12
CA ALA A 304 -2.30 -20.92 27.03
C ALA A 304 -1.39 -21.81 26.17
N VAL A 305 -1.05 -22.99 26.67
CA VAL A 305 -0.19 -23.97 26.01
C VAL A 305 -0.81 -25.36 26.17
N PRO A 306 -0.61 -26.29 25.22
CA PRO A 306 -1.02 -27.68 25.42
C PRO A 306 -0.27 -28.30 26.62
N LEU A 307 -0.93 -29.22 27.34
CA LEU A 307 -0.34 -29.86 28.52
C LEU A 307 0.97 -30.55 28.20
N SER A 308 1.09 -31.18 27.02
CA SER A 308 2.31 -31.82 26.51
C SER A 308 3.53 -30.89 26.50
N GLU A 309 3.33 -29.60 26.19
CA GLU A 309 4.37 -28.58 26.26
C GLU A 309 4.71 -28.15 27.70
N ALA A 310 3.84 -28.42 28.67
CA ALA A 310 3.96 -27.97 30.06
C ALA A 310 4.10 -29.12 31.07
N GLU A 311 4.25 -30.38 30.63
CA GLU A 311 4.39 -31.56 31.50
C GLU A 311 5.57 -31.47 32.47
N TYR A 312 6.62 -30.74 32.08
CA TYR A 312 7.78 -30.49 32.94
C TYR A 312 7.46 -29.60 34.15
N LEU A 313 6.31 -28.93 34.15
CA LEU A 313 5.78 -28.16 35.27
C LEU A 313 4.81 -29.04 36.07
N GLY A 314 4.83 -28.95 37.40
CA GLY A 314 3.81 -29.62 38.22
C GLY A 314 2.47 -28.87 38.18
N PRO A 315 1.33 -29.53 38.49
CA PRO A 315 0.05 -28.84 38.63
C PRO A 315 0.07 -27.85 39.79
N CYS A 316 -0.66 -26.75 39.63
CA CYS A 316 -0.98 -25.82 40.71
C CYS A 316 -1.85 -26.50 41.77
N SER A 317 -1.50 -26.35 43.05
CA SER A 317 -2.27 -26.95 44.16
C SER A 317 -3.73 -26.50 44.24
N TYR A 318 -4.05 -25.30 43.75
CA TYR A 318 -5.42 -24.75 43.72
C TYR A 318 -6.17 -25.07 42.43
N CYS A 319 -5.49 -25.58 41.40
CA CYS A 319 -6.10 -25.98 40.12
C CYS A 319 -5.98 -27.49 39.87
N ALA A 320 -5.58 -28.25 40.89
CA ALA A 320 -5.34 -29.69 40.79
C ALA A 320 -6.58 -30.53 41.13
N GLU A 321 -7.70 -29.87 41.46
CA GLU A 321 -9.00 -30.52 41.58
C GLU A 321 -9.64 -30.74 40.20
#